data_AF-A0A941S2N0-F1
#
_entry.id   AF-A0A941S2N0-F1
#
_cell.length_a   1.000
_cell.length_b   1.000
_cell.length_c   1.000
_cell.angle_alpha   90.00
_cell.angle_beta   90.00
_cell.angle_gamma   90.00
#
_symmetry.space_group_name_H-M   'P 1'
#
loop_
_entity.id
_entity.type
_entity.pdbx_description
1 polymer ?
#
loop_
_entity_poly.entity_id
_entity_poly.type
_entity_poly.pdbx_seq_one_letter_code
_entity_poly.pdbx_strand_id
1 'polypeptide(L)'
;MNRWLARAKDWLTEFYRKSSPNSEDGIAPRWLAALVALWCVIDFAAFVVVSIFIGGDAINGYTKGGYYFVCMHGSCHEVTRAVFEYSRWHAISLFVSFPATFIVAWLAKQPRN
;
A
#
# COMPACT_ATOMS: atom_id res chain seq x y z
N MET A 1 -30.76 29.45 33.19
CA MET A 1 -30.16 28.84 31.98
C MET A 1 -31.23 28.04 31.26
N ASN A 2 -31.50 28.34 29.99
CA ASN A 2 -32.72 27.88 29.30
C ASN A 2 -32.52 26.46 28.75
N ARG A 3 -33.46 25.55 28.99
CA ARG A 3 -33.40 24.12 28.58
C ARG A 3 -33.08 23.91 27.08
N TRP A 4 -33.46 24.87 26.24
CA TRP A 4 -33.16 24.88 24.80
C TRP A 4 -31.66 25.00 24.50
N LEU A 5 -30.94 25.83 25.24
CA LEU A 5 -29.49 26.02 25.04
C LEU A 5 -28.69 24.79 25.49
N ALA A 6 -29.15 24.11 26.54
CA ALA A 6 -28.55 22.85 26.99
C ALA A 6 -28.68 21.77 25.91
N ARG A 7 -29.91 21.56 25.39
CA ARG A 7 -30.16 20.60 24.31
C ARG A 7 -29.37 20.88 23.03
N ALA A 8 -29.25 22.15 22.63
CA ALA A 8 -28.49 22.54 21.46
C ALA A 8 -26.98 22.25 21.64
N LYS A 9 -26.44 22.51 22.84
CA LYS A 9 -25.05 22.16 23.17
C LYS A 9 -24.81 20.66 23.11
N ASP A 10 -25.71 19.87 23.70
CA ASP A 10 -25.58 18.41 23.71
C ASP A 10 -25.64 17.84 22.28
N TRP A 11 -26.61 18.30 21.49
CA TRP A 11 -26.74 17.92 20.08
C TRP A 11 -25.50 18.29 19.25
N LEU A 12 -24.98 19.50 19.42
CA LEU A 12 -23.76 19.93 18.73
C LEU A 12 -22.55 19.10 19.14
N THR A 13 -22.44 18.75 20.43
CA THR A 13 -21.33 17.95 20.95
C THR A 13 -21.40 16.51 20.44
N GLU A 14 -22.59 15.93 20.36
CA GLU A 14 -22.86 14.60 19.78
C GLU A 14 -22.53 14.59 18.27
N PHE A 15 -23.03 15.58 17.54
CA PHE A 15 -22.80 15.73 16.11
C PHE A 15 -21.31 15.93 15.80
N TYR A 16 -20.64 16.82 16.54
CA TYR A 16 -19.21 17.08 16.39
C TYR A 16 -18.37 15.85 16.77
N ARG A 17 -18.75 15.12 17.82
CA ARG A 17 -18.11 13.87 18.22
C ARG A 17 -18.24 12.81 17.13
N LYS A 18 -19.43 12.60 16.58
CA LYS A 18 -19.69 11.59 15.54
C LYS A 18 -19.07 11.94 14.19
N SER A 19 -18.89 13.24 13.92
CA SER A 19 -18.25 13.75 12.70
C SER A 19 -16.74 13.90 12.84
N SER A 20 -16.20 13.67 14.04
CA SER A 20 -14.78 13.76 14.32
C SER A 20 -14.06 12.59 13.64
N PRO A 21 -13.00 12.84 12.85
CA PRO A 21 -12.19 11.80 12.21
C PRO A 21 -11.45 10.86 13.19
N ASN A 22 -11.72 10.96 14.49
CA ASN A 22 -11.04 10.22 15.55
C ASN A 22 -12.02 9.52 16.51
N SER A 23 -13.33 9.48 16.21
CA SER A 23 -14.31 9.00 17.21
C SER A 23 -14.40 7.48 17.35
N GLU A 24 -13.94 6.70 16.36
CA GLU A 24 -13.90 5.22 16.43
C GLU A 24 -12.72 4.64 15.64
N ASP A 25 -11.63 5.38 15.58
CA ASP A 25 -10.45 5.02 14.82
C ASP A 25 -9.59 4.03 15.62
N GLY A 26 -9.18 2.94 14.98
CA GLY A 26 -8.27 1.99 15.60
C GLY A 26 -6.88 2.59 15.85
N ILE A 27 -5.89 1.75 16.19
CA ILE A 27 -4.50 2.20 16.41
C ILE A 27 -3.99 3.02 15.21
N ALA A 28 -4.36 2.64 13.99
CA ALA A 28 -4.14 3.44 12.79
C ALA A 28 -5.46 4.03 12.27
N PRO A 29 -5.49 5.28 11.77
CA PRO A 29 -6.70 5.84 11.22
C PRO A 29 -7.06 5.17 9.89
N ARG A 30 -8.36 5.02 9.60
CA ARG A 30 -8.84 4.27 8.42
C ARG A 30 -8.39 4.88 7.08
N TRP A 31 -8.24 6.21 7.04
CA TRP A 31 -7.75 6.91 5.85
C TRP A 31 -6.30 6.55 5.53
N LEU A 32 -5.45 6.32 6.54
CA LEU A 32 -4.07 5.89 6.33
C LEU A 32 -4.03 4.49 5.71
N ALA A 33 -4.85 3.57 6.24
CA ALA A 33 -4.98 2.23 5.66
C ALA A 33 -5.44 2.28 4.20
N ALA A 34 -6.39 3.16 3.86
CA ALA A 34 -6.85 3.36 2.49
C ALA A 34 -5.75 3.91 1.57
N LEU A 35 -4.96 4.88 2.04
CA LEU A 35 -3.84 5.44 1.26
C LEU A 35 -2.73 4.41 1.02
N VAL A 36 -2.36 3.63 2.05
CA VAL A 36 -1.35 2.57 1.93
C VAL A 36 -1.83 1.48 0.95
N ALA A 37 -3.11 1.09 1.05
CA ALA A 37 -3.69 0.12 0.13
C ALA A 37 -3.72 0.65 -1.32
N LEU A 38 -4.12 1.91 -1.52
CA LEU A 38 -4.11 2.54 -2.84
C LEU A 38 -2.69 2.58 -3.43
N TRP A 39 -1.70 2.97 -2.63
CA TRP A 39 -0.29 2.97 -3.04
C TRP A 39 0.17 1.57 -3.45
N CYS A 40 -0.15 0.54 -2.65
CA CYS A 40 0.20 -0.84 -2.95
C CYS A 40 -0.41 -1.34 -4.28
N VAL A 41 -1.65 -0.93 -4.59
CA VAL A 41 -2.30 -1.27 -5.86
C VAL A 41 -1.61 -0.59 -7.04
N ILE A 42 -1.24 0.69 -6.90
CA ILE A 42 -0.53 1.43 -7.94
C ILE A 42 0.86 0.83 -8.17
N ASP A 43 1.61 0.53 -7.11
CA ASP A 43 2.95 -0.10 -7.19
C ASP A 43 2.87 -1.47 -7.88
N PHE A 44 1.89 -2.29 -7.51
CA PHE A 44 1.66 -3.59 -8.16
C PHE A 44 1.28 -3.45 -9.64
N ALA A 45 0.41 -2.51 -9.98
CA ALA A 45 0.04 -2.25 -11.38
C ALA A 45 1.25 -1.78 -12.20
N ALA A 46 2.07 -0.89 -11.64
CA ALA A 46 3.31 -0.43 -12.25
C ALA A 46 4.29 -1.60 -12.46
N PHE A 47 4.47 -2.46 -11.47
CA PHE A 47 5.29 -3.67 -11.58
C PHE A 47 4.81 -4.57 -12.72
N VAL A 48 3.51 -4.86 -12.80
CA VAL A 48 2.95 -5.71 -13.87
C VAL A 48 3.21 -5.10 -15.25
N VAL A 49 2.95 -3.80 -15.42
CA VAL A 49 3.18 -3.11 -16.71
C VAL A 49 4.65 -3.16 -17.10
N VAL A 50 5.56 -2.86 -16.17
CA VAL A 50 6.99 -2.90 -16.48
C VAL A 50 7.45 -4.31 -16.80
N SER A 51 7.04 -5.31 -16.01
CA SER A 51 7.41 -6.71 -16.23
C SER A 51 6.94 -7.21 -17.60
N ILE A 52 5.72 -6.86 -18.02
CA ILE A 52 5.25 -7.19 -19.38
C ILE A 52 6.11 -6.48 -20.44
N PHE A 53 6.43 -5.20 -20.25
CA PHE A 53 7.17 -4.40 -21.22
C PHE A 53 8.62 -4.88 -21.42
N ILE A 54 9.30 -5.31 -20.35
CA ILE A 54 10.68 -5.80 -20.41
C ILE A 54 10.78 -7.32 -20.63
N GLY A 55 9.65 -8.03 -20.73
CA GLY A 55 9.61 -9.48 -20.97
C GLY A 55 9.77 -10.35 -19.71
N GLY A 56 9.68 -9.76 -18.52
CA GLY A 56 9.60 -10.46 -17.24
C GLY A 56 10.13 -9.64 -16.09
N ASP A 57 10.53 -10.30 -15.00
CA ASP A 57 11.13 -9.64 -13.85
C ASP A 57 12.44 -10.29 -13.40
N ALA A 58 13.20 -9.55 -12.60
CA ALA A 58 14.50 -9.95 -12.12
C ALA A 58 14.46 -10.99 -10.98
N ILE A 59 13.34 -11.18 -10.28
CA ILE A 59 13.20 -12.22 -9.25
C ILE A 59 13.00 -13.60 -9.89
N ASN A 60 12.31 -13.65 -11.02
CA ASN A 60 12.24 -14.84 -11.87
C ASN A 60 13.46 -14.98 -12.81
N GLY A 61 14.28 -13.93 -12.90
CA GLY A 61 15.44 -13.81 -13.75
C GLY A 61 16.73 -14.42 -13.20
N TYR A 62 17.83 -14.22 -13.93
CA TYR A 62 19.17 -14.66 -13.52
C TYR A 62 20.28 -13.79 -14.12
N THR A 63 21.48 -13.94 -13.57
CA THR A 63 22.69 -13.30 -14.10
C THR A 63 23.70 -14.36 -14.51
N LYS A 64 24.31 -14.23 -15.69
CA LYS A 64 25.32 -15.18 -16.18
C LYS A 64 26.40 -14.46 -16.98
N GLY A 65 27.66 -14.61 -16.56
CA GLY A 65 28.81 -14.08 -17.31
C GLY A 65 28.78 -12.55 -17.52
N GLY A 66 28.18 -11.79 -16.59
CA GLY A 66 28.02 -10.33 -16.71
C GLY A 66 26.77 -9.88 -17.48
N TYR A 67 25.99 -10.82 -18.00
CA TYR A 67 24.70 -10.56 -18.64
C TYR A 67 23.55 -10.75 -17.64
N TYR A 68 22.50 -9.97 -17.82
CA TYR A 68 21.36 -9.90 -16.91
C TYR A 68 20.09 -10.28 -17.67
N PHE A 69 19.32 -11.22 -17.13
CA PHE A 69 18.13 -11.75 -17.78
C PHE A 69 16.92 -11.61 -16.87
N VAL A 70 15.85 -11.03 -17.36
CA VAL A 70 14.52 -11.08 -16.71
C VAL A 70 13.72 -12.20 -17.33
N CYS A 71 12.87 -12.87 -16.56
CA CYS A 71 12.11 -14.01 -17.07
C CYS A 71 10.63 -13.94 -16.69
N MET A 72 9.79 -14.51 -17.54
CA MET A 72 8.35 -14.69 -17.31
C MET A 72 7.86 -15.92 -18.07
N HIS A 73 7.11 -16.78 -17.39
CA HIS A 73 6.49 -17.99 -17.98
C HIS A 73 7.45 -18.86 -18.82
N GLY A 74 8.71 -18.99 -18.39
CA GLY A 74 9.71 -19.82 -19.06
C GLY A 74 10.44 -19.14 -20.23
N SER A 75 10.08 -17.91 -20.61
CA SER A 75 10.85 -17.06 -21.51
C SER A 75 11.77 -16.14 -20.71
N CYS A 76 12.98 -15.87 -21.23
CA CYS A 76 13.93 -14.96 -20.61
C CYS A 76 14.48 -13.98 -21.65
N HIS A 77 14.58 -12.71 -21.25
CA HIS A 77 15.04 -11.61 -22.08
C HIS A 77 16.26 -10.96 -21.45
N GLU A 78 17.30 -10.77 -22.26
CA GLU A 78 18.48 -10.04 -21.84
C GLU A 78 18.16 -8.56 -21.70
N VAL A 79 18.60 -7.96 -20.60
CA VAL A 79 18.44 -6.54 -20.30
C VAL A 79 19.75 -5.95 -19.80
N THR A 80 19.83 -4.63 -19.74
CA THR A 80 20.97 -3.97 -19.10
C THR A 80 20.97 -4.21 -17.59
N ARG A 81 22.14 -4.11 -16.96
CA ARG A 81 22.29 -4.16 -15.50
C ARG A 81 21.33 -3.20 -14.78
N ALA A 82 21.18 -1.98 -15.30
CA ALA A 82 20.33 -0.97 -14.69
C ALA A 82 18.85 -1.38 -14.69
N VAL A 83 18.35 -1.95 -15.79
CA VAL A 83 16.97 -2.46 -15.89
C VAL A 83 16.76 -3.64 -14.96
N PHE A 84 17.73 -4.56 -14.87
CA PHE A 84 17.66 -5.70 -13.96
C PHE A 84 17.60 -5.28 -12.49
N GLU A 85 18.48 -4.38 -12.05
CA GLU A 85 18.47 -3.89 -10.67
C GLU A 85 17.20 -3.08 -10.37
N TYR A 86 16.72 -2.26 -11.30
CA TYR A 86 15.42 -1.59 -11.15
C TYR A 86 14.29 -2.60 -10.96
N SER A 87 14.19 -3.60 -11.85
CA SER A 87 13.16 -4.65 -11.79
C SER A 87 13.24 -5.41 -10.46
N ARG A 88 14.46 -5.70 -9.99
CA ARG A 88 14.69 -6.38 -8.71
C ARG A 88 14.21 -5.54 -7.53
N TRP A 89 14.57 -4.27 -7.48
CA TRP A 89 14.12 -3.38 -6.39
C TRP A 89 12.61 -3.14 -6.41
N HIS A 90 12.00 -3.03 -7.59
CA HIS A 90 10.56 -2.92 -7.76
C HIS A 90 9.84 -4.21 -7.34
N ALA A 91 10.41 -5.39 -7.62
CA ALA A 91 9.85 -6.64 -7.11
C ALA A 91 9.96 -6.72 -5.58
N ILE A 92 11.11 -6.33 -5.01
CA ILE A 92 11.32 -6.31 -3.55
C ILE A 92 10.38 -5.33 -2.85
N SER A 93 10.07 -4.17 -3.45
CA SER A 93 9.13 -3.22 -2.85
C SER A 93 7.79 -3.88 -2.59
N LEU A 94 7.28 -4.68 -3.53
CA LEU A 94 6.02 -5.41 -3.35
C LEU A 94 6.07 -6.38 -2.16
N PHE A 95 7.17 -7.11 -1.97
CA PHE A 95 7.34 -7.99 -0.81
C PHE A 95 7.28 -7.25 0.54
N VAL A 96 7.54 -5.93 0.56
CA VAL A 96 7.41 -5.09 1.75
C VAL A 96 6.02 -4.44 1.81
N SER A 97 5.53 -3.91 0.69
CA SER A 97 4.27 -3.16 0.61
C SER A 97 3.05 -4.04 0.87
N PHE A 98 3.04 -5.31 0.42
CA PHE A 98 1.93 -6.22 0.69
C PHE A 98 1.77 -6.49 2.20
N PRO A 99 2.79 -7.01 2.93
CA PRO A 99 2.69 -7.18 4.39
C PRO A 99 2.37 -5.89 5.14
N ALA A 100 3.00 -4.77 4.77
CA ALA A 100 2.73 -3.48 5.39
C ALA A 100 1.26 -3.07 5.26
N THR A 101 0.66 -3.29 4.09
CA THR A 101 -0.77 -3.02 3.85
C THR A 101 -1.66 -3.86 4.77
N PHE A 102 -1.37 -5.15 4.94
CA PHE A 102 -2.14 -6.01 5.86
C PHE A 102 -1.98 -5.57 7.32
N ILE A 103 -0.77 -5.21 7.74
CA ILE A 103 -0.50 -4.74 9.10
C ILE A 103 -1.27 -3.44 9.38
N VAL A 104 -1.19 -2.44 8.50
CA VAL A 104 -1.87 -1.16 8.69
C VAL A 104 -3.40 -1.35 8.68
N ALA A 105 -3.91 -2.21 7.80
CA ALA A 105 -5.35 -2.52 7.76
C ALA A 105 -5.82 -3.25 9.03
N TRP A 106 -4.99 -4.11 9.62
CA TRP A 106 -5.28 -4.77 10.89
C TRP A 106 -5.24 -3.79 12.07
N LEU A 107 -4.23 -2.92 12.13
CA LEU A 107 -4.12 -1.86 13.14
C LEU A 107 -5.32 -0.90 13.09
N ALA A 108 -5.86 -0.63 11.90
CA ALA A 108 -7.04 0.20 11.74
C ALA A 108 -8.33 -0.41 12.30
N LYS A 109 -8.33 -1.71 12.61
CA LYS A 109 -9.46 -2.42 13.23
C LYS A 109 -9.27 -2.64 14.74
N GLN A 110 -8.07 -2.40 15.28
CA GLN A 110 -7.80 -2.63 16.69
C GLN A 110 -8.32 -1.50 17.57
N PRO A 111 -9.01 -1.79 18.68
CA PRO A 111 -9.46 -0.74 19.60
C PRO A 111 -8.25 0.01 20.19
N ARG A 112 -8.37 1.34 20.28
CA ARG A 112 -7.40 2.17 20.98
C ARG A 112 -7.65 2.07 22.48
N ASN A 113 -6.75 1.40 23.18
CA ASN A 113 -6.74 1.21 24.63
C ASN A 113 -6.36 2.47 25.40
#